data_AF-A0A1R1SL03-F1
#
_entry.id   AF-A0A1R1SL03-F1
#
_cell.length_a   1.000
_cell.length_b   1.000
_cell.length_c   1.000
_cell.angle_alpha   90.00
_cell.angle_beta   90.00
_cell.angle_gamma   90.00
#
_symmetry.space_group_name_H-M   'P 1'
#
loop_
_entity.id
_entity.type
_entity.pdbx_description
1 polymer ?
#
loop_
_entity_poly.entity_id
_entity_poly.type
_entity_poly.pdbx_seq_one_letter_code
_entity_poly.pdbx_strand_id
1 'polypeptide(L)'
;MHELYTQGWFRNFVLPMGLCALVTGISLVHRFADKGRLLGTARSTALCGTIMACTCAAAMITITLLLPHAADVPPAVAAAAAGGALAPRVRQQQNQQSTPPFVAMITLGIAVLLGHLERRLIHDMYCHCHRLVRDFEDIAQLRMFAFDARAHLRGCAVQTKDKTTIDGLYEDVEALLDEAAKVEADVEARRRQRELQDFPKELHSRTREEAEDCRQALAKAKEACVQMLEFGYRHGKRSGDRDLMRIRQAAMAVEPLTEAPTPHP
;
A
#
# COMPACT_ATOMS: atom_id res chain seq x y z
N MET A 1 28.15 40.64 -20.76
CA MET A 1 27.44 39.81 -21.75
C MET A 1 27.11 38.39 -21.28
N HIS A 2 27.73 37.85 -20.22
CA HIS A 2 27.39 36.51 -19.71
C HIS A 2 26.03 36.44 -18.96
N GLU A 3 25.55 37.53 -18.36
CA GLU A 3 24.31 37.51 -17.56
C GLU A 3 23.01 37.46 -18.37
N LEU A 4 23.01 37.99 -19.61
CA LEU A 4 21.84 37.97 -20.49
C LEU A 4 21.59 36.58 -21.09
N TYR A 5 22.65 35.78 -21.29
CA TYR A 5 22.52 34.39 -21.76
C TYR A 5 21.95 33.48 -20.68
N THR A 6 22.34 33.66 -19.42
CA THR A 6 21.79 32.89 -18.29
C THR A 6 20.31 33.19 -18.08
N GLN A 7 19.88 34.44 -18.25
CA GLN A 7 18.48 34.82 -18.03
C GLN A 7 17.53 34.28 -19.11
N GLY A 8 17.97 34.25 -20.37
CA GLY A 8 17.23 33.63 -21.47
C GLY A 8 17.18 32.11 -21.36
N TRP A 9 18.28 31.46 -20.96
CA TRP A 9 18.35 30.01 -20.81
C TRP A 9 17.50 29.47 -19.66
N PHE A 10 17.53 30.12 -18.49
CA PHE A 10 16.67 29.76 -17.36
C PHE A 10 15.18 29.92 -17.71
N ARG A 11 14.81 31.03 -18.36
CA ARG A 11 13.41 31.29 -18.71
C ARG A 11 12.90 30.37 -19.82
N ASN A 12 13.74 30.00 -20.78
CA ASN A 12 13.33 29.18 -21.93
C ASN A 12 13.38 27.67 -21.68
N PHE A 13 14.18 27.19 -20.72
CA PHE A 13 14.34 25.75 -20.47
C PHE A 13 13.96 25.32 -19.05
N VAL A 14 14.33 26.10 -18.01
CA VAL A 14 14.08 25.69 -16.62
C VAL A 14 12.61 25.84 -16.23
N LEU A 15 11.93 26.90 -16.67
CA LEU A 15 10.49 27.08 -16.45
C LEU A 15 9.63 25.95 -17.07
N PRO A 16 9.79 25.59 -18.36
CA PRO A 16 9.00 24.50 -18.94
C PRO A 16 9.35 23.14 -18.34
N MET A 17 10.61 22.88 -17.99
CA MET A 17 10.99 21.66 -17.27
C MET A 17 10.36 21.59 -15.87
N GLY A 18 10.41 22.67 -15.10
CA GLY A 18 9.80 22.74 -13.77
C GLY A 18 8.28 22.56 -13.83
N LEU A 19 7.62 23.18 -14.82
CA LEU A 19 6.17 23.05 -15.01
C LEU A 19 5.79 21.64 -15.49
N CYS A 20 6.58 21.03 -16.38
CA CYS A 20 6.39 19.64 -16.79
C CYS A 20 6.57 18.66 -15.63
N ALA A 21 7.61 18.84 -14.80
CA ALA A 21 7.83 18.05 -13.60
C ALA A 21 6.68 18.17 -12.59
N LEU A 22 6.17 19.40 -12.37
CA LEU A 22 5.02 19.65 -11.51
C LEU A 22 3.74 18.99 -12.03
N VAL A 23 3.41 19.18 -13.31
CA VAL A 23 2.22 18.58 -13.93
C VAL A 23 2.31 17.05 -13.91
N THR A 24 3.47 16.48 -14.22
CA THR A 24 3.72 15.04 -14.14
C THR A 24 3.56 14.56 -12.70
N GLY A 25 4.09 15.30 -11.72
CA GLY A 25 3.98 14.98 -10.31
C GLY A 25 2.53 14.99 -9.83
N ILE A 26 1.77 16.04 -10.15
CA ILE A 26 0.35 16.13 -9.80
C ILE A 26 -0.43 14.98 -10.46
N SER A 27 -0.15 14.70 -11.74
CA SER A 27 -0.80 13.62 -12.48
C SER A 27 -0.47 12.24 -11.90
N LEU A 28 0.78 12.00 -11.48
CA LEU A 28 1.19 10.80 -10.77
C LEU A 28 0.46 10.68 -9.43
N VAL A 29 0.44 11.76 -8.63
CA VAL A 29 -0.23 11.78 -7.33
C VAL A 29 -1.71 11.49 -7.47
N HIS A 30 -2.37 12.07 -8.47
CA HIS A 30 -3.79 11.86 -8.74
C HIS A 30 -4.07 10.46 -9.30
N ARG A 31 -3.28 10.00 -10.27
CA ARG A 31 -3.46 8.68 -10.90
C ARG A 31 -3.20 7.51 -9.95
N PHE A 32 -2.26 7.67 -9.04
CA PHE A 32 -1.93 6.64 -8.05
C PHE A 32 -2.56 6.93 -6.69
N ALA A 33 -3.39 7.97 -6.55
CA ALA A 33 -4.07 8.34 -5.30
C ALA A 33 -4.64 7.12 -4.57
N ASP A 34 -5.30 6.25 -5.33
CA ASP A 34 -6.01 5.07 -4.85
C ASP A 34 -5.16 3.79 -4.83
N LYS A 35 -3.93 3.83 -5.33
CA LYS A 35 -3.07 2.64 -5.56
C LYS A 35 -1.90 2.49 -4.57
N GLY A 36 -1.80 3.36 -3.55
CA GLY A 36 -0.83 3.23 -2.45
C GLY A 36 0.18 4.37 -2.27
N ARG A 37 1.15 4.23 -1.36
CA ARG A 37 2.17 5.25 -1.05
C ARG A 37 3.22 5.40 -2.16
N LEU A 38 3.04 6.41 -3.01
CA LEU A 38 4.04 6.86 -4.00
C LEU A 38 5.42 7.18 -3.41
N LEU A 39 5.48 7.63 -2.14
CA LEU A 39 6.73 8.01 -1.46
C LEU A 39 7.04 7.11 -0.26
N GLY A 40 6.45 5.91 -0.20
CA GLY A 40 6.53 5.06 0.99
C GLY A 40 7.88 4.39 1.19
N THR A 41 8.59 4.12 0.10
CA THR A 41 9.86 3.40 0.09
C THR A 41 10.86 4.13 -0.81
N ALA A 42 12.15 4.10 -0.46
CA ALA A 42 13.22 4.76 -1.23
C ALA A 42 13.31 4.27 -2.69
N ARG A 43 12.84 3.06 -2.97
CA ARG A 43 12.75 2.51 -4.32
C ARG A 43 11.56 3.07 -5.10
N SER A 44 10.42 3.28 -4.45
CA SER A 44 9.24 3.93 -5.07
C SER A 44 9.52 5.41 -5.37
N THR A 45 10.24 6.10 -4.46
CA THR A 45 10.70 7.47 -4.70
C THR A 45 11.68 7.54 -5.87
N ALA A 46 12.63 6.58 -5.96
CA ALA A 46 13.56 6.49 -7.08
C ALA A 46 12.82 6.24 -8.41
N LEU A 47 11.85 5.32 -8.44
CA LEU A 47 11.05 5.06 -9.64
C LEU A 47 10.21 6.28 -10.06
N CYS A 48 9.57 6.96 -9.10
CA CYS A 48 8.86 8.21 -9.36
C CYS A 48 9.80 9.28 -9.94
N GLY A 49 11.00 9.41 -9.37
CA GLY A 49 12.06 10.29 -9.87
C GLY A 49 12.51 9.92 -11.29
N THR A 50 12.68 8.63 -11.60
CA THR A 50 13.02 8.19 -12.96
C THR A 50 11.91 8.49 -13.96
N ILE A 51 10.63 8.32 -13.59
CA ILE A 51 9.50 8.67 -14.45
C ILE A 51 9.49 10.18 -14.70
N MET A 52 9.67 11.00 -13.67
CA MET A 52 9.80 12.46 -13.82
C MET A 52 11.00 12.85 -14.70
N ALA A 53 12.15 12.21 -14.52
CA ALA A 53 13.34 12.47 -15.33
C ALA A 53 13.11 12.08 -16.79
N CYS A 54 12.49 10.93 -17.05
CA CYS A 54 12.14 10.48 -18.40
C CYS A 54 11.10 11.39 -19.06
N THR A 55 10.08 11.87 -18.34
CA THR A 55 9.08 12.80 -18.90
C THR A 55 9.69 14.18 -19.18
N CYS A 56 10.57 14.67 -18.31
CA CYS A 56 11.29 15.92 -18.54
C CYS A 56 12.27 15.80 -19.73
N ALA A 57 13.00 14.69 -19.84
CA ALA A 57 13.86 14.42 -20.98
C ALA A 57 13.06 14.32 -22.28
N ALA A 58 11.92 13.64 -22.27
CA ALA A 58 11.01 13.59 -23.41
C ALA A 58 10.52 14.97 -23.83
N ALA A 59 10.09 15.80 -22.87
CA ALA A 59 9.65 17.17 -23.14
C ALA A 59 10.78 18.04 -23.70
N MET A 60 12.02 17.89 -23.22
CA MET A 60 13.17 18.60 -23.76
C MET A 60 13.49 18.17 -25.18
N ILE A 61 13.43 16.87 -25.48
CA ILE A 61 13.68 16.35 -26.83
C ILE A 61 12.58 16.81 -27.80
N THR A 62 11.31 16.82 -27.38
CA THR A 62 10.23 17.35 -28.22
C THR A 62 10.37 18.85 -28.44
N ILE A 63 10.67 19.64 -27.39
CA ILE A 63 10.88 21.09 -27.53
C ILE A 63 12.06 21.38 -28.46
N THR A 64 13.19 20.70 -28.30
CA THR A 64 14.39 20.92 -29.12
C THR A 64 14.24 20.45 -30.57
N LEU A 65 13.49 19.37 -30.83
CA LEU A 65 13.20 18.89 -32.18
C LEU A 65 12.06 19.66 -32.87
N LEU A 66 11.07 20.17 -32.13
CA LEU A 66 9.99 20.98 -32.71
C LEU A 66 10.35 22.45 -32.88
N LEU A 67 11.23 23.03 -32.04
CA LEU A 67 11.64 24.44 -32.17
C LEU A 67 12.13 24.84 -33.57
N PRO A 68 12.93 24.04 -34.30
CA PRO A 68 13.35 24.40 -35.65
C PRO A 68 12.24 24.26 -36.71
N HIS A 69 11.06 23.72 -36.39
CA HIS A 69 9.93 23.55 -37.32
C HIS A 69 8.63 24.21 -36.79
N ALA A 70 8.72 25.04 -35.75
CA ALA A 70 7.57 25.59 -35.03
C ALA A 70 6.72 26.63 -35.81
N ALA A 71 7.04 26.91 -37.07
CA ALA A 71 6.19 27.74 -37.92
C ALA A 71 4.95 26.98 -38.45
N ASP A 72 5.00 25.65 -38.54
CA ASP A 72 3.96 24.86 -39.25
C ASP A 72 3.28 23.75 -38.44
N VAL A 73 3.65 23.54 -37.16
CA VAL A 73 3.09 22.42 -36.38
C VAL A 73 1.95 22.89 -35.45
N PRO A 74 0.72 22.37 -35.61
CA PRO A 74 -0.41 22.77 -34.78
C PRO A 74 -0.16 22.49 -33.29
N PRO A 75 -0.48 23.44 -32.38
CA PRO A 75 -0.25 23.30 -30.94
C PRO A 75 -0.96 22.09 -30.30
N ALA A 76 -1.94 21.50 -31.01
CA ALA A 76 -2.60 20.26 -30.63
C ALA A 76 -1.64 19.04 -30.55
N VAL A 77 -0.60 18.98 -31.38
CA VAL A 77 0.33 17.82 -31.42
C VAL A 77 1.30 17.83 -30.24
N ALA A 78 1.75 19.02 -29.82
CA ALA A 78 2.59 19.18 -28.63
C ALA A 78 1.82 18.84 -27.35
N ALA A 79 0.55 19.25 -27.26
CA ALA A 79 -0.32 18.89 -26.14
C ALA A 79 -0.66 17.39 -26.11
N ALA A 80 -0.87 16.76 -27.27
CA ALA A 80 -1.13 15.33 -27.37
C ALA A 80 0.09 14.47 -27.02
N ALA A 81 1.31 14.90 -27.40
CA ALA A 81 2.54 14.18 -27.04
C ALA A 81 2.85 14.28 -25.53
N ALA A 82 2.61 15.44 -24.92
CA ALA A 82 2.85 15.65 -23.48
C ALA A 82 1.74 15.05 -22.60
N GLY A 83 0.47 15.16 -23.00
CA GLY A 83 -0.68 14.66 -22.25
C GLY A 83 -1.03 13.18 -22.53
N GLY A 84 -0.73 12.69 -23.73
CA GLY A 84 -1.05 11.34 -24.17
C GLY A 84 -0.27 10.24 -23.44
N ALA A 85 0.94 10.54 -22.95
CA ALA A 85 1.74 9.60 -22.15
C ALA A 85 1.08 9.20 -20.82
N LEU A 86 0.20 10.06 -20.29
CA LEU A 86 -0.47 9.89 -19.00
C LEU A 86 -1.91 9.37 -19.13
N ALA A 87 -2.48 9.37 -20.35
CA ALA A 87 -3.83 8.91 -20.62
C ALA A 87 -3.95 7.37 -20.60
N PRO A 88 -5.10 6.81 -20.19
CA PRO A 88 -5.32 5.36 -20.16
C PRO A 88 -5.27 4.75 -21.57
N ARG A 89 -4.70 3.54 -21.68
CA ARG A 89 -4.41 2.80 -22.94
C ARG A 89 -5.54 2.81 -23.97
N VAL A 90 -6.81 2.81 -23.54
CA VAL A 90 -7.99 2.77 -24.42
C VAL A 90 -8.12 4.04 -25.27
N ARG A 91 -7.66 5.20 -24.80
CA ARG A 91 -7.72 6.46 -25.56
C ARG A 91 -6.50 6.72 -26.46
N GLN A 92 -5.40 6.00 -26.27
CA GLN A 92 -4.18 6.19 -27.07
C GLN A 92 -4.31 5.63 -28.50
N GLN A 93 -5.12 4.59 -28.72
CA GLN A 93 -5.31 3.99 -30.06
C GLN A 93 -6.03 4.94 -31.03
N GLN A 94 -6.85 5.87 -30.55
CA GLN A 94 -7.67 6.71 -31.41
C GLN A 94 -6.90 7.92 -31.99
N ASN A 95 -5.73 8.26 -31.46
CA ASN A 95 -4.90 9.40 -31.90
C ASN A 95 -3.59 8.98 -32.61
N GLN A 96 -3.42 7.70 -32.96
CA GLN A 96 -2.16 7.16 -33.47
C GLN A 96 -1.78 7.61 -34.90
N GLN A 97 -2.66 8.26 -35.65
CA GLN A 97 -2.46 8.49 -37.09
C GLN A 97 -1.41 9.55 -37.47
N SER A 98 -0.90 10.37 -36.53
CA SER A 98 0.05 11.45 -36.85
C SER A 98 1.20 11.62 -35.85
N THR A 99 1.50 10.62 -35.02
CA THR A 99 2.57 10.72 -34.01
C THR A 99 3.90 10.16 -34.54
N PRO A 100 5.03 10.89 -34.45
CA PRO A 100 6.32 10.39 -34.88
C PRO A 100 6.75 9.15 -34.08
N PRO A 101 7.40 8.15 -34.72
CA PRO A 101 7.69 6.84 -34.12
C PRO A 101 8.56 6.91 -32.86
N PHE A 102 9.41 7.93 -32.75
CA PHE A 102 10.21 8.19 -31.57
C PHE A 102 9.36 8.55 -30.33
N VAL A 103 8.29 9.34 -30.51
CA VAL A 103 7.36 9.69 -29.42
C VAL A 103 6.56 8.46 -28.98
N ALA A 104 6.23 7.56 -29.91
CA ALA A 104 5.59 6.29 -29.58
C ALA A 104 6.49 5.40 -28.69
N MET A 105 7.80 5.34 -28.97
CA MET A 105 8.75 4.58 -28.13
C MET A 105 8.90 5.15 -26.72
N ILE A 106 9.00 6.48 -26.60
CA ILE A 106 9.09 7.16 -25.29
C ILE A 106 7.83 6.94 -24.46
N THR A 107 6.66 7.13 -25.08
CA THR A 107 5.36 6.95 -24.40
C THR A 107 5.15 5.50 -23.95
N LEU A 108 5.60 4.53 -24.75
CA LEU A 108 5.63 3.12 -24.38
C LEU A 108 6.55 2.87 -23.17
N GLY A 109 7.77 3.44 -23.17
CA GLY A 109 8.72 3.32 -22.06
C GLY A 109 8.14 3.87 -20.74
N ILE A 110 7.50 5.04 -20.80
CA ILE A 110 6.80 5.62 -19.65
C ILE A 110 5.66 4.72 -19.18
N ALA A 111 4.87 4.14 -20.09
CA ALA A 111 3.79 3.21 -19.75
C ALA A 111 4.30 1.94 -19.06
N VAL A 112 5.46 1.41 -19.48
CA VAL A 112 6.11 0.26 -18.84
C VAL A 112 6.58 0.62 -17.43
N LEU A 113 7.22 1.78 -17.24
CA LEU A 113 7.64 2.26 -15.92
C LEU A 113 6.46 2.47 -14.98
N LEU A 114 5.36 3.04 -15.48
CA LEU A 114 4.11 3.19 -14.72
C LEU A 114 3.54 1.83 -14.29
N GLY A 115 3.57 0.82 -15.16
CA GLY A 115 3.15 -0.54 -14.82
C GLY A 115 4.06 -1.26 -13.82
N HIS A 116 5.36 -0.95 -13.81
CA HIS A 116 6.27 -1.44 -12.78
C HIS A 116 6.05 -0.74 -11.43
N LEU A 117 5.84 0.57 -11.45
CA LEU A 117 5.51 1.34 -10.25
C LEU A 117 4.22 0.81 -9.62
N GLU A 118 3.18 0.57 -10.41
CA GLU A 118 1.90 0.03 -9.93
C GLU A 118 2.08 -1.31 -9.22
N ARG A 119 2.72 -2.27 -9.87
CA ARG A 119 3.00 -3.59 -9.27
C ARG A 119 3.80 -3.48 -7.99
N ARG A 120 4.76 -2.55 -7.95
CA ARG A 120 5.58 -2.31 -6.76
C ARG A 120 4.78 -1.71 -5.62
N LEU A 121 3.91 -0.75 -5.89
CA LEU A 121 3.05 -0.12 -4.88
C LEU A 121 2.10 -1.14 -4.25
N ILE A 122 1.51 -2.01 -5.08
CA ILE A 122 0.67 -3.12 -4.63
C ILE A 122 1.47 -4.05 -3.71
N HIS A 123 2.66 -4.47 -4.13
CA HIS A 123 3.52 -5.33 -3.32
C HIS A 123 3.97 -4.68 -2.00
N ASP A 124 4.36 -3.39 -2.03
CA ASP A 124 4.75 -2.65 -0.83
C ASP A 124 3.56 -2.53 0.16
N MET A 125 2.33 -2.38 -0.34
CA MET A 125 1.10 -2.44 0.48
C MET A 125 0.94 -3.81 1.14
N TYR A 126 0.97 -4.91 0.38
CA TYR A 126 0.88 -6.27 0.93
C TYR A 126 1.93 -6.51 2.02
N CYS A 127 3.19 -6.19 1.73
CA CYS A 127 4.28 -6.34 2.70
C CYS A 127 4.10 -5.44 3.94
N HIS A 128 3.46 -4.27 3.80
CA HIS A 128 3.19 -3.39 4.93
C HIS A 128 2.08 -3.96 5.83
N CYS A 129 0.94 -4.35 5.27
CA CYS A 129 -0.17 -4.91 6.03
C CYS A 129 0.22 -6.21 6.75
N HIS A 130 0.92 -7.12 6.07
CA HIS A 130 1.42 -8.33 6.72
C HIS A 130 2.42 -8.04 7.85
N ARG A 131 3.29 -7.03 7.71
CA ARG A 131 4.25 -6.67 8.77
C ARG A 131 3.56 -6.14 10.02
N LEU A 132 2.43 -5.44 9.89
CA LEU A 132 1.67 -4.95 11.04
C LEU A 132 1.14 -6.11 11.90
N VAL A 133 0.70 -7.19 11.26
CA VAL A 133 0.01 -8.31 11.91
C VAL A 133 0.96 -9.47 12.29
N ARG A 134 2.15 -9.54 11.68
CA ARG A 134 3.08 -10.68 11.80
C ARG A 134 3.39 -11.09 13.25
N ASP A 135 3.74 -10.11 14.08
CA ASP A 135 4.36 -10.35 15.39
C ASP A 135 3.35 -10.54 16.53
N PHE A 136 2.04 -10.60 16.25
CA PHE A 136 1.04 -10.93 17.28
C PHE A 136 1.06 -12.42 17.59
N GLU A 137 1.35 -12.80 18.82
CA GLU A 137 1.35 -14.22 19.24
C GLU A 137 0.04 -14.61 19.92
N ASP A 138 -0.68 -13.63 20.47
CA ASP A 138 -1.89 -13.82 21.27
C ASP A 138 -3.14 -13.29 20.53
N ILE A 139 -4.25 -14.03 20.65
CA ILE A 139 -5.58 -13.67 20.18
C ILE A 139 -6.05 -12.36 20.83
N ALA A 140 -5.77 -12.14 22.12
CA ALA A 140 -6.18 -10.94 22.83
C ALA A 140 -5.52 -9.68 22.27
N GLN A 141 -4.21 -9.75 22.01
CA GLN A 141 -3.44 -8.66 21.39
C GLN A 141 -3.96 -8.36 19.98
N LEU A 142 -4.21 -9.40 19.18
CA LEU A 142 -4.74 -9.23 17.83
C LEU A 142 -6.16 -8.64 17.83
N ARG A 143 -7.01 -9.02 18.78
CA ARG A 143 -8.36 -8.46 18.95
C ARG A 143 -8.32 -6.99 19.30
N MET A 144 -7.48 -6.59 20.25
CA MET A 144 -7.32 -5.17 20.63
C MET A 144 -6.80 -4.34 19.45
N PHE A 145 -5.78 -4.85 18.76
CA PHE A 145 -5.26 -4.21 17.55
C PHE A 145 -6.35 -4.06 16.48
N ALA A 146 -7.13 -5.11 16.20
CA ALA A 146 -8.17 -5.07 15.19
C ALA A 146 -9.26 -4.04 15.51
N PHE A 147 -9.65 -3.94 16.79
CA PHE A 147 -10.65 -2.98 17.26
C PHE A 147 -10.19 -1.52 17.07
N ASP A 148 -8.98 -1.21 17.53
CA ASP A 148 -8.42 0.14 17.40
C ASP A 148 -8.09 0.49 15.94
N ALA A 149 -7.59 -0.49 15.18
CA ALA A 149 -7.34 -0.33 13.75
C ALA A 149 -8.65 -0.03 13.01
N ARG A 150 -9.75 -0.74 13.30
CA ARG A 150 -11.08 -0.45 12.75
C ARG A 150 -11.49 0.99 13.04
N ALA A 151 -11.38 1.44 14.29
CA ALA A 151 -11.74 2.80 14.67
C ALA A 151 -10.91 3.84 13.90
N HIS A 152 -9.60 3.63 13.78
CA HIS A 152 -8.71 4.49 12.99
C HIS A 152 -9.09 4.51 11.51
N LEU A 153 -9.26 3.34 10.89
CA LEU A 153 -9.62 3.21 9.47
C LEU A 153 -10.96 3.88 9.15
N ARG A 154 -11.96 3.75 10.04
CA ARG A 154 -13.25 4.47 9.91
C ARG A 154 -13.10 5.98 10.01
N GLY A 155 -12.19 6.47 10.86
CA GLY A 155 -11.85 7.88 10.95
C GLY A 155 -11.18 8.42 9.68
N CYS A 156 -10.43 7.58 8.99
CA CYS A 156 -9.77 7.92 7.72
C CYS A 156 -10.66 7.78 6.48
N ALA A 157 -11.74 6.99 6.56
CA ALA A 157 -12.65 6.73 5.46
C ALA A 157 -13.50 7.97 5.10
N VAL A 158 -13.45 8.37 3.82
CA VAL A 158 -14.17 9.54 3.32
C VAL A 158 -15.63 9.21 3.02
N GLN A 159 -15.91 8.05 2.44
CA GLN A 159 -17.27 7.66 2.05
C GLN A 159 -17.95 6.81 3.13
N THR A 160 -19.27 6.95 3.26
CA THR A 160 -20.06 6.12 4.18
C THR A 160 -20.01 4.65 3.81
N LYS A 161 -19.96 4.33 2.50
CA LYS A 161 -19.84 2.95 2.01
C LYS A 161 -18.54 2.28 2.48
N ASP A 162 -17.43 3.01 2.45
CA ASP A 162 -16.14 2.49 2.90
C ASP A 162 -16.18 2.15 4.39
N LYS A 163 -16.85 2.99 5.21
CA LYS A 163 -17.04 2.72 6.65
C LYS A 163 -17.82 1.43 6.87
N THR A 164 -18.91 1.21 6.13
CA THR A 164 -19.70 -0.03 6.24
C THR A 164 -18.92 -1.26 5.79
N THR A 165 -18.05 -1.14 4.78
CA THR A 165 -17.20 -2.25 4.35
C THR A 165 -16.11 -2.56 5.39
N ILE A 166 -15.52 -1.54 6.03
CA ILE A 166 -14.58 -1.74 7.15
C ILE A 166 -15.28 -2.44 8.31
N ASP A 167 -16.52 -2.08 8.61
CA ASP A 167 -17.31 -2.73 9.66
C ASP A 167 -17.56 -4.21 9.36
N GLY A 168 -17.97 -4.56 8.13
CA GLY A 168 -18.15 -5.94 7.72
C GLY A 168 -16.84 -6.75 7.75
N LEU A 169 -15.73 -6.18 7.27
CA LEU A 169 -14.41 -6.84 7.35
C LEU A 169 -13.96 -7.04 8.80
N TYR A 170 -14.31 -6.12 9.70
CA TYR A 170 -14.04 -6.30 11.12
C TYR A 170 -14.90 -7.41 11.74
N GLU A 171 -16.18 -7.52 11.36
CA GLU A 171 -17.04 -8.62 11.81
C GLU A 171 -16.47 -9.99 11.38
N ASP A 172 -15.92 -10.10 10.17
CA ASP A 172 -15.21 -11.30 9.71
C ASP A 172 -13.97 -11.61 10.56
N VAL A 173 -13.20 -10.57 10.94
CA VAL A 173 -12.04 -10.70 11.83
C VAL A 173 -12.47 -11.17 13.22
N GLU A 174 -13.53 -10.57 13.78
CA GLU A 174 -14.05 -10.93 15.10
C GLU A 174 -14.57 -12.37 15.14
N ALA A 175 -15.30 -12.80 14.11
CA ALA A 175 -15.76 -14.17 13.98
C ALA A 175 -14.60 -15.19 13.94
N LEU A 176 -13.52 -14.89 13.21
CA LEU A 176 -12.34 -15.76 13.15
C LEU A 176 -11.52 -15.73 14.45
N LEU A 177 -11.48 -14.60 15.17
CA LEU A 177 -10.88 -14.53 16.50
C LEU A 177 -11.68 -15.32 17.54
N ASP A 178 -13.01 -15.33 17.44
CA ASP A 178 -13.88 -16.15 18.27
C ASP A 178 -13.72 -17.64 17.97
N GLU A 179 -13.58 -18.02 16.69
CA GLU A 179 -13.24 -19.38 16.28
C GLU A 179 -11.88 -19.81 16.86
N ALA A 180 -10.85 -18.96 16.74
CA ALA A 180 -9.54 -19.24 17.30
C ALA A 180 -9.57 -19.42 18.84
N ALA A 181 -10.34 -18.58 19.53
CA ALA A 181 -10.50 -18.68 20.98
C ALA A 181 -11.24 -19.98 21.38
N LYS A 182 -12.23 -20.42 20.59
CA LYS A 182 -12.90 -21.72 20.80
C LYS A 182 -11.94 -22.88 20.61
N VAL A 183 -11.12 -22.85 19.55
CA VAL A 183 -10.10 -23.89 19.30
C VAL A 183 -9.11 -23.95 20.47
N GLU A 184 -8.64 -22.81 20.98
CA GLU A 184 -7.78 -22.79 22.17
C GLU A 184 -8.47 -23.35 23.42
N ALA A 185 -9.74 -22.98 23.66
CA ALA A 185 -10.52 -23.50 24.77
C ALA A 185 -10.76 -25.02 24.67
N ASP A 186 -11.04 -25.53 23.48
CA ASP A 186 -11.24 -26.97 23.22
C ASP A 186 -9.93 -27.76 23.39
N VAL A 187 -8.81 -27.20 22.96
CA VAL A 187 -7.47 -27.77 23.20
C VAL A 187 -7.18 -27.82 24.69
N GLU A 188 -7.45 -26.74 25.41
CA GLU A 188 -7.24 -26.66 26.86
C GLU A 188 -8.18 -27.62 27.62
N ALA A 189 -9.43 -27.76 27.19
CA ALA A 189 -10.37 -28.73 27.76
C ALA A 189 -9.92 -30.18 27.53
N ARG A 190 -9.47 -30.52 26.31
CA ARG A 190 -8.89 -31.85 25.99
C ARG A 190 -7.65 -32.13 26.83
N ARG A 191 -6.82 -31.11 27.06
CA ARG A 191 -5.63 -31.21 27.92
C ARG A 191 -6.01 -31.53 29.36
N ARG A 192 -6.90 -30.76 29.97
CA ARG A 192 -7.40 -31.00 31.34
C ARG A 192 -8.05 -32.37 31.49
N GLN A 193 -8.77 -32.84 30.46
CA GLN A 193 -9.38 -34.16 30.48
C GLN A 193 -8.34 -35.29 30.49
N ARG A 194 -7.22 -35.15 29.76
CA ARG A 194 -6.11 -36.13 29.79
C ARG A 194 -5.37 -36.11 31.13
N GLU A 195 -5.13 -34.94 31.70
CA GLU A 195 -4.51 -34.80 33.03
C GLU A 195 -5.31 -35.48 34.15
N LEU A 196 -6.64 -35.60 33.98
CA LEU A 196 -7.51 -36.33 34.92
C LEU A 196 -7.49 -37.85 34.71
N GLN A 197 -7.13 -38.34 33.51
CA GLN A 197 -7.18 -39.76 33.15
C GLN A 197 -5.83 -40.47 33.32
N ASP A 198 -4.71 -39.81 33.02
CA ASP A 198 -3.38 -40.41 33.06
C ASP A 198 -2.62 -40.02 34.34
N PHE A 199 -2.38 -41.01 35.22
CA PHE A 199 -1.35 -40.92 36.27
C PHE A 199 -0.05 -41.53 35.72
N PRO A 200 1.10 -40.84 35.77
CA PRO A 200 1.46 -39.74 36.66
C PRO A 200 1.25 -38.33 36.06
N LYS A 201 1.10 -37.33 36.96
CA LYS A 201 0.94 -35.90 36.66
C LYS A 201 2.20 -35.25 36.08
N GLU A 202 2.74 -35.78 35.00
CA GLU A 202 3.66 -34.98 34.18
C GLU A 202 2.81 -33.91 33.48
N LEU A 203 3.19 -32.65 33.64
CA LEU A 203 2.51 -31.52 33.01
C LEU A 203 2.59 -31.73 31.49
N HIS A 204 1.53 -32.25 30.87
CA HIS A 204 1.59 -32.61 29.47
C HIS A 204 1.71 -31.31 28.66
N SER A 205 2.84 -31.15 27.98
CA SER A 205 3.02 -30.10 26.98
C SER A 205 2.02 -30.32 25.85
N ARG A 206 1.52 -29.21 25.26
CA ARG A 206 0.63 -29.22 24.10
C ARG A 206 1.12 -30.21 23.04
N THR A 207 0.22 -31.06 22.53
CA THR A 207 0.61 -31.97 21.45
C THR A 207 0.94 -31.15 20.19
N ARG A 208 1.73 -31.75 19.28
CA ARG A 208 2.08 -31.08 18.03
C ARG A 208 0.83 -30.70 17.22
N GLU A 209 -0.14 -31.59 17.17
CA GLU A 209 -1.41 -31.39 16.47
C GLU A 209 -2.21 -30.23 17.08
N GLU A 210 -2.31 -30.16 18.41
CA GLU A 210 -2.98 -29.06 19.11
C GLU A 210 -2.28 -27.70 18.93
N ALA A 211 -0.95 -27.72 18.83
CA ALA A 211 -0.18 -26.52 18.52
C ALA A 211 -0.39 -26.08 17.07
N GLU A 212 -0.53 -27.02 16.13
CA GLU A 212 -0.81 -26.75 14.72
C GLU A 212 -2.23 -26.19 14.53
N ASP A 213 -3.24 -26.76 15.19
CA ASP A 213 -4.64 -26.30 15.18
C ASP A 213 -4.75 -24.83 15.61
N CYS A 214 -4.16 -24.47 16.75
CA CYS A 214 -4.22 -23.11 17.27
C CYS A 214 -3.44 -22.13 16.41
N ARG A 215 -2.28 -22.53 15.88
CA ARG A 215 -1.53 -21.70 14.92
C ARG A 215 -2.32 -21.45 13.64
N GLN A 216 -3.02 -22.47 13.13
CA GLN A 216 -3.82 -22.34 11.93
C GLN A 216 -5.02 -21.42 12.14
N ALA A 217 -5.72 -21.56 13.28
CA ALA A 217 -6.84 -20.70 13.61
C ALA A 217 -6.40 -19.23 13.77
N LEU A 218 -5.31 -18.98 14.49
CA LEU A 218 -4.72 -17.63 14.61
C LEU A 218 -4.26 -17.10 13.25
N ALA A 219 -3.66 -17.92 12.39
CA ALA A 219 -3.22 -17.51 11.05
C ALA A 219 -4.38 -17.04 10.17
N LYS A 220 -5.55 -17.71 10.24
CA LYS A 220 -6.77 -17.26 9.54
C LYS A 220 -7.24 -15.89 10.05
N ALA A 221 -7.28 -15.69 11.36
CA ALA A 221 -7.65 -14.40 11.96
C ALA A 221 -6.68 -13.28 11.54
N LYS A 222 -5.37 -13.58 11.51
CA LYS A 222 -4.35 -12.64 11.01
C LYS A 222 -4.58 -12.27 9.55
N GLU A 223 -4.91 -13.24 8.70
CA GLU A 223 -5.17 -13.01 7.27
C GLU A 223 -6.40 -12.12 7.06
N ALA A 224 -7.49 -12.34 7.79
CA ALA A 224 -8.66 -11.46 7.74
C ALA A 224 -8.32 -10.03 8.21
N CYS A 225 -7.48 -9.90 9.24
CA CYS A 225 -7.02 -8.59 9.70
C CYS A 225 -6.19 -7.87 8.61
N VAL A 226 -5.35 -8.62 7.87
CA VAL A 226 -4.61 -8.09 6.71
C VAL A 226 -5.56 -7.59 5.63
N GLN A 227 -6.64 -8.33 5.32
CA GLN A 227 -7.64 -7.89 4.33
C GLN A 227 -8.34 -6.58 4.75
N MET A 228 -8.70 -6.43 6.03
CA MET A 228 -9.24 -5.18 6.57
C MET A 228 -8.23 -4.02 6.41
N LEU A 229 -6.96 -4.26 6.75
CA LEU A 229 -5.90 -3.25 6.61
C LEU A 229 -5.64 -2.88 5.15
N GLU A 230 -5.66 -3.84 4.23
CA GLU A 230 -5.53 -3.59 2.79
C GLU A 230 -6.66 -2.75 2.24
N PHE A 231 -7.89 -3.04 2.64
CA PHE A 231 -9.04 -2.22 2.27
C PHE A 231 -8.87 -0.78 2.80
N GLY A 232 -8.53 -0.66 4.08
CA GLY A 232 -8.24 0.63 4.72
C GLY A 232 -7.11 1.40 4.03
N TYR A 233 -6.07 0.70 3.58
CA TYR A 233 -4.92 1.30 2.90
C TYR A 233 -5.28 1.85 1.51
N ARG A 234 -6.17 1.18 0.77
CA ARG A 234 -6.61 1.62 -0.56
C ARG A 234 -7.58 2.80 -0.50
N HIS A 235 -8.43 2.85 0.53
CA HIS A 235 -9.56 3.79 0.61
C HIS A 235 -9.40 4.90 1.67
N GLY A 236 -8.41 4.81 2.56
CA GLY A 236 -8.16 5.80 3.62
C GLY A 236 -7.25 6.96 3.21
N LYS A 237 -7.30 8.08 3.95
CA LYS A 237 -6.31 9.16 3.82
C LYS A 237 -4.90 8.64 4.19
N ARG A 238 -3.96 8.78 3.25
CA ARG A 238 -2.60 8.21 3.17
C ARG A 238 -1.63 8.40 4.37
N SER A 239 -2.03 9.00 5.50
CA SER A 239 -1.12 9.40 6.60
C SER A 239 -1.21 8.59 7.90
N GLY A 240 -1.92 7.46 7.93
CA GLY A 240 -2.15 6.67 9.16
C GLY A 240 -1.00 5.79 9.66
N ASP A 241 0.14 5.70 8.95
CA ASP A 241 1.20 4.71 9.27
C ASP A 241 1.75 4.85 10.71
N ARG A 242 1.99 6.10 11.16
CA ARG A 242 2.48 6.34 12.53
C ARG A 242 1.44 5.98 13.59
N ASP A 243 0.16 6.20 13.28
CA ASP A 243 -0.92 5.90 14.21
C ASP A 243 -1.23 4.40 14.24
N LEU A 244 -1.24 3.71 13.10
CA LEU A 244 -1.33 2.24 13.04
C LEU A 244 -0.15 1.55 13.74
N MET A 245 1.06 2.07 13.59
CA MET A 245 2.22 1.59 14.34
C MET A 245 2.09 1.84 15.85
N ARG A 246 1.53 2.99 16.26
CA ARG A 246 1.26 3.29 17.67
C ARG A 246 0.19 2.35 18.23
N ILE A 247 -0.90 2.11 17.49
CA ILE A 247 -1.97 1.17 17.85
C ILE A 247 -1.39 -0.24 18.01
N ARG A 248 -0.56 -0.67 17.06
CA ARG A 248 0.17 -1.94 17.14
C ARG A 248 1.02 -2.04 18.40
N GLN A 249 1.83 -1.02 18.68
CA GLN A 249 2.68 -1.00 19.87
C GLN A 249 1.85 -1.06 21.17
N ALA A 250 0.73 -0.34 21.21
CA ALA A 250 -0.19 -0.37 22.35
C ALA A 250 -0.80 -1.76 22.54
N ALA A 251 -1.27 -2.40 21.46
CA ALA A 251 -1.84 -3.74 21.52
C ALA A 251 -0.81 -4.82 21.89
N MET A 252 0.45 -4.70 21.46
CA MET A 252 1.53 -5.61 21.85
C MET A 252 2.01 -5.41 23.28
N ALA A 253 1.82 -4.21 23.86
CA ALA A 253 2.17 -3.92 25.25
C ALA A 253 1.16 -4.51 26.25
N VAL A 254 0.03 -5.03 25.77
CA VAL A 254 -0.91 -5.80 26.58
C VAL A 254 -0.20 -7.09 26.98
N GLU A 255 0.07 -7.20 28.28
CA GLU A 255 0.54 -8.45 28.85
C GLU A 255 -0.47 -9.56 28.50
N PRO A 256 0.00 -10.69 27.94
CA PRO A 256 -0.86 -11.85 27.81
C PRO A 256 -1.36 -12.19 29.21
N LEU A 257 -2.64 -12.55 29.33
CA LEU A 257 -3.24 -13.09 30.56
C LEU A 257 -2.55 -14.43 30.89
N THR A 258 -1.33 -14.34 31.37
CA THR A 258 -0.53 -15.47 31.81
C THR A 258 -1.10 -15.86 33.16
N GLU A 259 -1.47 -17.14 33.28
CA GLU A 259 -2.06 -17.75 34.45
C GLU A 259 -1.42 -17.22 35.74
N ALA A 260 -2.26 -16.73 36.64
CA ALA A 260 -1.82 -16.26 37.95
C ALA A 260 -0.93 -17.34 38.61
N PRO A 261 0.23 -16.97 39.18
CA PRO A 261 1.06 -17.92 39.89
C PRO A 261 0.21 -18.54 41.01
N THR A 262 0.07 -19.87 40.97
CA THR A 262 -0.57 -20.62 42.04
C THR A 262 0.09 -20.24 43.36
N PRO A 263 -0.67 -19.81 44.38
CA PRO A 263 -0.09 -19.54 45.68
C PRO A 263 0.53 -20.85 46.19
N HIS A 264 1.86 -20.84 46.35
CA HIS A 264 2.55 -21.94 47.02
C HIS A 264 2.04 -22.06 48.47
N PRO A 265 1.76 -23.30 48.95
CA PRO A 265 1.33 -23.55 50.32
C PRO A 265 2.41 -23.24 51.35
#